data_AF-A0A940KZJ2-F1
#
_entry.id   AF-A0A940KZJ2-F1
#
_cell.length_a   1.000
_cell.length_b   1.000
_cell.length_c   1.000
_cell.angle_alpha   90.00
_cell.angle_beta   90.00
_cell.angle_gamma   90.00
#
_symmetry.space_group_name_H-M   'P 1'
#
loop_
_entity.id
_entity.type
_entity.pdbx_description
1 polymer ?
#
loop_
_entity_poly.entity_id
_entity_poly.type
_entity_poly.pdbx_seq_one_letter_code
_entity_poly.pdbx_strand_id
1 'polypeptide(L)' 'MAPSIVLFGAGFPDWLFCMAGGVIATVAVHLSLAANKRVAVLEPLPLSYPALTAIFAVLIWLLVFHQ' A
#
# COMPACT_ATOMS: atom_id res chain seq x y z
N MET A 1 5.57 -26.76 -3.74
CA MET A 1 4.52 -26.01 -4.46
C MET A 1 3.42 -25.74 -3.45
N ALA A 2 3.38 -24.54 -2.87
CA ALA A 2 2.25 -24.14 -2.04
C ALA A 2 1.11 -23.76 -3.00
N PRO A 3 -0.12 -24.29 -2.82
CA PRO A 3 -1.22 -23.97 -3.71
C PRO A 3 -1.55 -22.48 -3.59
N SER A 4 -1.47 -21.74 -4.71
CA SER A 4 -1.99 -20.38 -4.80
C SER A 4 -3.51 -20.48 -4.75
N ILE A 5 -4.08 -20.23 -3.57
CA ILE A 5 -5.52 -20.13 -3.41
C ILE A 5 -5.92 -18.75 -3.92
N VAL A 6 -6.74 -18.73 -4.97
CA VAL A 6 -7.29 -17.51 -5.53
C VAL A 6 -8.42 -17.04 -4.60
N LEU A 7 -8.14 -16.03 -3.78
CA LEU A 7 -9.14 -15.35 -2.96
C LEU A 7 -9.57 -14.09 -3.71
N PHE A 8 -10.86 -14.01 -4.07
CA PHE A 8 -11.43 -12.87 -4.80
C PHE A 8 -10.73 -12.53 -6.14
N GLY A 9 -10.12 -13.51 -6.81
CA GLY A 9 -9.40 -13.29 -8.07
C GLY A 9 -7.93 -12.88 -7.92
N ALA A 10 -7.43 -12.69 -6.69
CA ALA A 10 -6.02 -12.45 -6.40
C ALA A 10 -5.34 -13.70 -5.82
N GLY A 11 -4.09 -13.96 -6.21
CA GLY A 11 -3.33 -15.12 -5.75
C GLY A 11 -2.87 -14.94 -4.30
N PHE A 12 -3.21 -15.85 -3.40
CA PHE A 12 -2.52 -15.86 -2.11
C PHE A 12 -1.05 -16.24 -2.33
N PRO A 13 -0.03 -15.52 -1.81
CA PRO A 13 -0.06 -14.36 -0.88
C PRO A 13 0.28 -12.97 -1.49
N ASP A 14 0.31 -12.81 -2.82
CA ASP A 14 0.86 -11.61 -3.49
C ASP A 14 0.20 -10.28 -3.05
N TRP A 15 -1.13 -10.21 -3.10
CA TRP A 15 -1.92 -9.08 -2.64
C TRP A 15 -1.68 -8.70 -1.17
N LEU A 16 -1.39 -9.68 -0.31
CA LEU A 16 -1.15 -9.45 1.12
C LEU A 16 0.22 -8.79 1.33
N PHE A 17 1.24 -9.20 0.58
CA PHE A 17 2.54 -8.53 0.55
C PHE A 17 2.43 -7.12 -0.05
N CYS A 18 1.64 -6.94 -1.11
CA CYS A 18 1.42 -5.63 -1.73
C CYS A 18 0.71 -4.66 -0.76
N MET A 19 -0.33 -5.13 -0.06
CA MET A 19 -1.02 -4.34 0.96
C MET A 19 -0.10 -3.99 2.13
N ALA A 20 0.64 -4.96 2.67
CA ALA A 20 1.58 -4.72 3.77
C ALA A 20 2.66 -3.69 3.37
N GLY A 21 3.25 -3.84 2.18
CA GLY A 21 4.21 -2.88 1.65
C GLY A 21 3.58 -1.50 1.42
N GLY A 22 2.34 -1.45 0.92
CA GLY A 22 1.59 -0.22 0.74
C GLY A 22 1.33 0.53 2.05
N VAL A 23 0.97 -0.19 3.12
CA VAL A 23 0.80 0.39 4.46
C VAL A 23 2.12 0.92 5.00
N ILE A 24 3.21 0.15 4.89
CA ILE A 24 4.55 0.57 5.34
C ILE A 24 4.98 1.85 4.62
N ALA A 25 4.79 1.94 3.31
CA ALA A 25 5.10 3.12 2.51
C ALA A 25 4.24 4.34 2.94
N THR A 26 2.93 4.15 3.14
CA THR A 26 2.03 5.20 3.64
C THR A 26 2.47 5.71 5.01
N VAL A 27 2.88 4.82 5.92
CA VAL A 27 3.42 5.21 7.24
C VAL A 27 4.72 6.01 7.08
N ALA A 28 5.64 5.58 6.21
CA ALA A 28 6.87 6.32 5.95
C ALA A 28 6.60 7.74 5.41
N VAL A 29 5.63 7.88 4.49
CA VAL A 29 5.18 9.19 3.99
C VAL A 29 4.59 10.02 5.13
N HIS A 30 3.72 9.44 5.94
CA HIS A 30 3.13 10.13 7.08
C HIS A 30 4.18 10.65 8.05
N LEU A 31 5.15 9.81 8.44
CA LEU A 31 6.24 10.19 9.34
C LEU A 31 7.11 11.29 8.73
N SER A 32 7.39 11.22 7.43
CA SER A 32 8.15 12.26 6.72
C SER A 32 7.42 13.61 6.68
N LEU A 33 6.09 13.60 6.54
CA LEU A 33 5.28 14.82 6.58
C LEU A 33 5.07 15.33 8.01
N ALA A 34 4.98 14.43 9.00
CA ALA A 34 4.94 14.76 10.41
C ALA A 34 6.22 15.47 10.86
N ALA A 35 7.38 14.95 10.46
CA ALA A 35 8.67 15.59 10.71
C ALA A 35 8.75 17.02 10.15
N ASN A 36 8.07 17.28 9.03
CA ASN A 36 8.03 18.60 8.37
C ASN A 36 6.82 19.46 8.79
N LYS A 37 6.01 19.04 9.77
CA LYS A 37 4.75 19.71 10.17
C LYS A 37 3.77 19.95 9.02
N ARG A 38 3.80 19.10 7.97
CA ARG A 38 2.92 19.20 6.78
C ARG A 38 1.82 18.13 6.76
N VAL A 39 1.49 17.52 7.90
CA VAL A 39 0.43 16.49 7.97
C VAL A 39 -0.93 17.01 7.52
N ALA A 40 -1.18 18.31 7.66
CA ALA A 40 -2.40 18.97 7.14
C ALA A 40 -2.62 18.76 5.63
N VAL A 41 -1.55 18.47 4.86
CA VAL A 41 -1.67 18.12 3.43
C VAL A 41 -2.40 16.79 3.21
N LEU A 42 -2.44 15.91 4.22
CA LEU A 42 -3.16 14.62 4.17
C LEU A 42 -4.62 14.74 4.62
N GLU A 43 -5.13 15.92 4.95
CA GLU A 43 -6.54 16.07 5.32
C GLU A 43 -7.44 16.02 4.06
N PRO A 44 -8.53 15.23 4.06
CA PRO A 44 -9.05 14.40 5.15
C PRO A 44 -8.34 13.04 5.29
N LEU A 45 -7.79 12.78 6.48
CA LEU A 45 -7.04 11.56 6.81
C LEU A 45 -7.74 10.23 6.43
N PRO A 46 -9.06 10.06 6.68
CA PRO A 46 -9.76 8.82 6.37
C PRO A 46 -9.76 8.45 4.89
N LEU A 47 -9.56 9.43 3.99
CA LEU A 47 -9.51 9.21 2.55
C LEU A 47 -8.07 9.11 2.05
N SER A 48 -7.18 9.98 2.55
CA SER A 48 -5.81 10.07 2.07
C SER A 48 -4.99 8.81 2.39
N TYR A 49 -5.14 8.22 3.58
CA TYR A 49 -4.39 7.02 3.95
C TYR A 49 -4.76 5.77 3.15
N PRO A 50 -6.05 5.41 2.96
CA PRO A 50 -6.38 4.27 2.11
C PRO A 50 -6.05 4.54 0.65
N ALA A 51 -6.17 5.79 0.15
CA ALA A 51 -5.76 6.14 -1.19
C ALA A 51 -4.25 5.95 -1.42
N LEU A 52 -3.41 6.47 -0.51
CA LEU A 52 -1.95 6.27 -0.55
C LEU A 52 -1.59 4.79 -0.48
N THR A 53 -2.24 4.05 0.42
CA THR A 53 -2.01 2.60 0.59
C THR A 53 -2.35 1.85 -0.68
N ALA A 54 -3.49 2.16 -1.32
CA ALA A 54 -3.90 1.54 -2.57
C ALA A 54 -2.92 1.87 -3.72
N ILE A 55 -2.49 3.13 -3.84
CA ILE A 55 -1.50 3.55 -4.85
C ILE A 55 -0.20 2.77 -4.65
N PHE A 56 0.34 2.73 -3.43
CA PHE A 56 1.58 2.00 -3.16
C PHE A 56 1.43 0.49 -3.36
N ALA A 57 0.31 -0.11 -2.94
CA ALA A 57 0.07 -1.53 -3.15
C ALA A 57 0.02 -1.87 -4.65
N VAL A 58 -0.64 -1.05 -5.48
CA VAL A 58 -0.68 -1.23 -6.93
C VAL A 58 0.69 -1.01 -7.56
N LEU A 59 1.46 -0.01 -7.13
CA LEU A 59 2.81 0.22 -7.63
C LEU A 59 3.75 -0.95 -7.30
N ILE A 60 3.70 -1.46 -6.07
CA ILE A 60 4.47 -2.64 -5.67
C ILE A 60 4.07 -3.84 -6.51
N TRP A 61 2.76 -4.03 -6.72
CA TRP A 61 2.25 -5.11 -7.54
C TRP A 61 2.77 -5.03 -8.98
N LEU A 62 2.69 -3.86 -9.61
CA LEU A 62 3.20 -3.63 -10.96
C LEU A 62 4.72 -3.84 -11.05
N LEU A 63 5.50 -3.35 -10.09
CA LEU A 63 6.95 -3.46 -10.13
C LEU A 63 7.45 -4.89 -9.91
N VAL A 64 6.76 -5.68 -9.10
CA VAL A 64 7.21 -7.03 -8.69
C VAL A 64 6.58 -8.14 -9.52
N PHE A 65 5.31 -8.00 -9.91
CA PHE A 65 4.53 -9.07 -10.54
C PHE A 65 4.14 -8.80 -11.99
N HIS A 66 4.18 -7.55 -12.47
CA HIS A 66 3.86 -7.20 -13.86
C HIS A 66 5.12 -7.15 -14.76
N GLN A 67 6.03 -8.11 -14.59
CA GLN A 67 7.14 -8.41 -15.50
C GLN A 67 6.82 -9.68 -16.28
#